data_AF-X1V9L9-F1
#
_entry.id   AF-X1V9L9-F1
#
_cell.length_a   1.000
_cell.length_b   1.000
_cell.length_c   1.000
_cell.angle_alpha   90.00
_cell.angle_beta   90.00
_cell.angle_gamma   90.00
#
_symmetry.space_group_name_H-M   'P 1'
#
loop_
_entity.id
_entity.type
_entity.pdbx_description
1 polymer ?
#
loop_
_entity_poly.entity_id
_entity_poly.type
_entity_poly.pdbx_seq_one_letter_code
_entity_poly.pdbx_strand_id
1 'polypeptide(L)'
;GEIIKQISETELTLGERFRIEQGIEIGRRARELYPGGLLIDDTDLVSASRKTKRLMDDADVSIILEGAFLIDGFVARADILR
;
A
#
# COMPACT_ATOMS: atom_id res chain seq x y z
N GLY A 1 -21.54 8.81 0.07
CA GLY A 1 -22.42 7.73 -0.41
C GLY A 1 -22.59 6.73 0.70
N GLU A 2 -23.81 6.26 0.92
CA GLU A 2 -24.25 5.50 2.12
C GLU A 2 -23.41 4.28 2.48
N ILE A 3 -22.65 3.73 1.52
CA ILE A 3 -21.71 2.61 1.71
C ILE A 3 -20.57 2.95 2.69
N ILE A 4 -20.03 4.18 2.67
CA ILE A 4 -18.94 4.59 3.59
C ILE A 4 -19.49 4.78 5.01
N LYS A 5 -20.78 5.13 5.14
CA LYS A 5 -21.44 5.27 6.43
C LYS A 5 -21.72 3.91 7.08
N GLN A 6 -22.00 2.89 6.28
CA GLN A 6 -22.35 1.55 6.77
C GLN A 6 -21.17 0.76 7.35
N ILE A 7 -19.93 1.02 6.90
CA ILE A 7 -18.72 0.46 7.52
C ILE A 7 -18.46 1.07 8.91
N SER A 8 -19.01 2.25 9.19
CA SER A 8 -18.84 2.92 10.48
C SER A 8 -19.71 2.37 11.62
N GLU A 9 -20.64 1.44 11.33
CA GLU A 9 -21.59 0.91 12.32
C GLU A 9 -21.34 -0.55 12.76
N THR A 10 -20.40 -1.26 12.14
CA THR A 10 -19.91 -2.55 12.67
C THR A 10 -18.63 -2.32 13.47
N GLU A 11 -18.72 -2.49 14.78
CA GLU A 11 -17.57 -2.47 15.67
C GLU A 11 -16.54 -3.51 15.19
N LEU A 12 -15.39 -3.04 14.70
CA LEU A 12 -14.30 -3.93 14.28
C LEU A 12 -14.00 -4.93 15.39
N THR A 13 -13.83 -6.19 15.04
CA THR A 13 -13.33 -7.18 15.99
C THR A 13 -11.92 -6.79 16.47
N LEU A 14 -11.52 -7.28 17.64
CA LEU A 14 -10.16 -7.06 18.14
C LEU A 14 -9.09 -7.51 17.12
N GLY A 15 -9.35 -8.62 16.41
CA GLY A 15 -8.46 -9.12 15.38
C GLY A 15 -8.36 -8.21 14.15
N GLU A 16 -9.45 -7.56 13.74
CA GLU A 16 -9.43 -6.59 12.64
C GLU A 16 -8.67 -5.31 13.01
N ARG A 17 -8.92 -4.76 14.21
CA ARG A 17 -8.14 -3.61 14.71
C ARG A 17 -6.65 -3.94 14.78
N PHE A 18 -6.30 -5.09 15.35
CA PHE A 18 -4.91 -5.51 15.45
C PHE A 18 -4.25 -5.62 14.08
N ARG A 19 -4.92 -6.20 13.07
CA ARG A 19 -4.37 -6.27 11.70
C ARG A 19 -4.15 -4.89 11.08
N ILE A 20 -5.06 -3.95 11.29
CA ILE A 20 -4.90 -2.56 10.80
C ILE A 20 -3.70 -1.90 11.49
N GLU A 21 -3.61 -1.98 12.81
CA GLU A 21 -2.50 -1.42 13.59
C GLU A 21 -1.15 -2.02 13.19
N GLN A 22 -1.09 -3.34 12.98
CA GLN A 22 0.12 -4.00 12.48
C GLN A 22 0.50 -3.51 11.08
N GLY A 23 -0.48 -3.36 10.18
CA GLY A 23 -0.22 -2.81 8.84
C GLY A 23 0.36 -1.39 8.89
N ILE A 24 -0.21 -0.52 9.73
CA ILE A 24 0.29 0.85 9.95
C ILE A 24 1.73 0.83 10.48
N GLU A 25 2.02 -0.03 11.47
CA GLU A 25 3.34 -0.11 12.07
C GLU A 25 4.40 -0.65 11.09
N ILE A 26 4.07 -1.65 10.28
CA ILE A 26 4.97 -2.17 9.24
C ILE A 26 5.24 -1.09 8.18
N GLY A 27 4.21 -0.40 7.72
CA GLY A 27 4.36 0.71 6.77
C GLY A 27 5.21 1.86 7.31
N ARG A 28 5.09 2.17 8.61
CA ARG A 28 5.96 3.16 9.29
C ARG A 28 7.42 2.70 9.28
N ARG A 29 7.67 1.46 9.70
CA ARG A 29 9.03 0.89 9.72
C ARG A 29 9.68 0.83 8.34
N ALA A 30 8.92 0.53 7.29
CA ALA A 30 9.42 0.52 5.92
C ALA A 30 9.93 1.90 5.48
N ARG A 31 9.17 2.96 5.78
CA ARG A 31 9.56 4.36 5.52
C ARG A 31 10.78 4.80 6.33
N GLU A 32 10.88 4.36 7.59
CA GLU A 32 12.04 4.65 8.44
C GLU A 32 13.31 3.92 7.98
N LEU A 33 13.15 2.69 7.50
CA LEU A 33 14.27 1.89 6.98
C LEU A 33 14.79 2.46 5.65
N TYR A 34 13.92 3.04 4.82
CA TYR A 34 14.26 3.65 3.55
C TYR A 34 13.69 5.08 3.40
N PRO A 35 14.28 6.09 4.08
CA PRO A 35 13.77 7.46 4.06
C PRO A 35 13.75 8.13 2.67
N GLY A 36 14.58 7.64 1.74
CA GLY A 36 14.62 8.08 0.34
C GLY A 36 13.83 7.20 -0.63
N GLY A 37 13.13 6.17 -0.14
CA GLY A 37 12.33 5.30 -0.98
C GLY A 37 11.13 6.02 -1.59
N LEU A 38 10.77 5.68 -2.82
CA LEU A 38 9.68 6.33 -3.53
C LEU A 38 8.34 5.67 -3.16
N LEU A 39 7.46 6.41 -2.48
CA LEU A 39 6.15 5.93 -2.05
C LEU A 39 5.10 5.97 -3.16
N ILE A 40 4.34 4.88 -3.30
CA ILE A 40 3.15 4.81 -4.15
C ILE A 40 1.90 5.12 -3.33
N ASP A 41 1.55 6.40 -3.28
CA ASP A 41 0.40 6.95 -2.54
C ASP A 41 -0.88 7.07 -3.38
N ASP A 42 -0.84 6.66 -4.66
CA ASP A 42 -1.99 6.60 -5.55
C ASP A 42 -3.12 5.74 -4.96
N THR A 43 -4.32 6.31 -4.86
CA THR A 43 -5.51 5.62 -4.34
C THR A 43 -6.18 4.73 -5.39
N ASP A 44 -6.05 5.08 -6.67
CA ASP A 44 -6.50 4.25 -7.79
C ASP A 44 -5.51 3.10 -8.04
N LEU A 45 -6.02 1.87 -7.99
CA LEU A 45 -5.21 0.65 -8.05
C LEU A 45 -4.54 0.45 -9.41
N VAL A 46 -5.20 0.87 -10.49
CA VAL A 46 -4.64 0.79 -11.85
C VAL A 46 -3.49 1.77 -12.01
N SER A 47 -3.66 3.00 -11.54
CA SER A 47 -2.64 4.06 -11.55
C SER A 47 -1.45 3.68 -10.69
N ALA A 48 -1.69 3.19 -9.47
CA ALA A 48 -0.66 2.68 -8.58
C ALA A 48 0.18 1.59 -9.26
N SER A 49 -0.48 0.59 -9.87
CA SER A 49 0.25 -0.51 -10.52
C SER A 49 1.05 -0.07 -11.74
N ARG A 50 0.53 0.85 -12.55
CA ARG A 50 1.28 1.43 -13.67
C ARG A 50 2.49 2.23 -13.21
N LYS A 51 2.36 3.01 -12.14
CA LYS A 51 3.45 3.77 -11.53
C LYS A 51 4.51 2.84 -10.96
N THR A 52 4.12 1.80 -10.22
CA THR A 52 5.03 0.75 -9.74
C THR A 52 5.82 0.13 -10.88
N LYS A 53 5.15 -0.32 -11.95
CA LYS A 53 5.84 -0.89 -13.12
C LYS A 53 6.85 0.08 -13.72
N ARG A 54 6.44 1.33 -13.98
CA ARG A 54 7.32 2.35 -14.55
C ARG A 54 8.58 2.58 -13.70
N LEU A 55 8.43 2.62 -12.39
CA LEU A 55 9.54 2.86 -11.47
C LEU A 55 10.45 1.65 -11.30
N MET A 56 9.92 0.43 -11.44
CA MET A 56 10.76 -0.78 -11.50
C MET A 56 11.65 -0.81 -12.74
N ASP A 57 11.20 -0.20 -13.84
CA ASP A 57 11.99 -0.06 -15.07
C ASP A 57 12.97 1.13 -15.03
N ASP A 58 12.95 1.96 -13.97
CA ASP A 58 13.81 3.13 -13.80
C ASP A 58 15.05 2.79 -12.97
N ALA A 59 16.23 2.82 -13.60
CA ALA A 59 17.49 2.46 -12.96
C ALA A 59 17.93 3.41 -11.83
N ASP A 60 17.39 4.64 -11.78
CA ASP A 60 17.68 5.59 -10.71
C ASP A 60 16.84 5.33 -9.45
N VAL A 61 15.82 4.46 -9.54
CA VAL A 61 14.93 4.12 -8.44
C VAL A 61 15.37 2.79 -7.82
N SER A 62 15.93 2.86 -6.62
CA SER A 62 16.46 1.68 -5.91
C SER A 62 15.47 1.07 -4.91
N ILE A 63 14.49 1.83 -4.44
CA ILE A 63 13.50 1.39 -3.46
C ILE A 63 12.15 2.01 -3.80
N ILE A 64 11.12 1.16 -3.89
CA ILE A 64 9.72 1.57 -4.02
C ILE A 64 8.97 1.10 -2.77
N LEU A 65 8.28 2.03 -2.11
CA LEU A 65 7.46 1.73 -0.94
C LEU A 65 5.99 1.59 -1.35
N GLU A 66 5.31 0.61 -0.76
CA GLU A 66 3.89 0.29 -1.02
C GLU A 66 3.56 0.03 -2.50
N GLY A 67 4.52 -0.59 -3.23
CA GLY A 67 4.37 -0.91 -4.64
C GLY A 67 3.20 -1.84 -4.92
N ALA A 68 2.41 -1.54 -5.96
CA ALA A 68 1.18 -2.24 -6.28
C ALA A 68 1.30 -3.13 -7.53
N PHE A 69 0.79 -4.34 -7.43
CA PHE A 69 0.66 -5.30 -8.54
C PHE A 69 -0.80 -5.66 -8.70
N LEU A 70 -1.35 -5.41 -9.89
CA LEU A 70 -2.74 -5.72 -10.24
C LEU A 70 -2.75 -6.81 -11.33
N ILE A 71 -3.33 -7.97 -11.02
CA ILE A 71 -3.51 -9.10 -11.95
C ILE A 71 -4.91 -9.67 -11.76
N ASP A 72 -5.69 -9.78 -12.85
CA ASP A 72 -7.04 -10.38 -12.87
C ASP A 72 -7.98 -9.84 -11.77
N GLY A 73 -7.86 -8.55 -11.43
CA GLY A 73 -8.67 -7.89 -10.40
C GLY A 73 -8.15 -8.05 -8.96
N PHE A 74 -7.08 -8.82 -8.75
CA PHE A 74 -6.40 -8.96 -7.46
C PHE A 74 -5.27 -7.96 -7.34
N VAL A 75 -5.16 -7.34 -6.16
CA VAL A 75 -4.05 -6.43 -5.84
C VAL A 75 -3.21 -6.99 -4.72
N ALA A 76 -1.90 -7.03 -4.96
CA ALA A 76 -0.89 -7.14 -3.91
C ALA A 76 -0.20 -5.78 -3.75
N ARG A 77 -0.06 -5.31 -2.50
CA ARG A 77 0.80 -4.18 -2.15
C ARG A 77 1.98 -4.69 -1.34
N ALA A 78 3.18 -4.51 -1.87
CA ALA A 78 4.41 -4.84 -1.17
C ALA A 78 4.88 -3.63 -0.38
N ASP A 79 5.17 -3.79 0.91
CA ASP A 79 5.67 -2.69 1.74
C ASP A 79 6.98 -2.10 1.18
N ILE A 80 7.85 -2.97 0.66
CA ILE A 80 9.15 -2.62 0.06
C ILE A 80 9.37 -3.47 -1.20
N LEU A 81 9.79 -2.81 -2.28
CA LEU A 81 10.40 -3.44 -3.46
C LEU A 81 11.81 -2.87 -3.65
N ARG A 82 12.75 -3.75 -4.01
CA ARG A 82 14.18 -3.47 -4.22
C ARG A 82 14.68 -4.16 -5.48
#